data_AF-A0ABD3G4Z4-F1
#
_entry.id   AF-A0ABD3G4Z4-F1
#
_cell.length_a   1.000
_cell.length_b   1.000
_cell.length_c   1.000
_cell.angle_alpha   90.00
_cell.angle_beta   90.00
_cell.angle_gamma   90.00
#
_symmetry.space_group_name_H-M   'P 1'
#
loop_
_entity.id
_entity.type
_entity.pdbx_description
1 polymer ?
#
loop_
_entity_poly.entity_id
_entity_poly.type
_entity_poly.pdbx_seq_one_letter_code
_entity_poly.pdbx_strand_id
1 'polypeptide(L)'
;MTPPDFLLRVPPLKLHVRNATQTNGEPAVYELFCRLNKTREKQEEPVEVVQWSLWKTYEEFQAFDNQMRAARKSTFAKMMVTVAFAPGHRVRAFFHQDQTASFLEKRRAELDFYMQRVMLFPDVAEFSKREGCKVLADFIGAEQYMDCSGLLGPMSPSMNMSGVFSSSRGLLRDSTDSDNRASVVSATGAGDKISSRRKMCRLEIEEEIALRGGAHELKLFKKRARVFRKENDPVAAAEPFVEFMHKEYDPDFALWILRRFVRSIKSAEKREALCAAGGISIASIDAEDVEENRSQHQNYRLSVQEEEEADRQSRKYGTCTVWLI
;
A
#
# COMPACT_ATOMS: atom_id res chain seq x y z
N MET A 1 0.26 51.00 15.71
CA MET A 1 0.56 50.09 14.59
C MET A 1 -0.03 48.74 14.93
N THR A 2 -1.18 48.40 14.32
CA THR A 2 -1.73 47.05 14.39
C THR A 2 -0.84 46.12 13.56
N PRO A 3 -0.53 44.89 14.02
CA PRO A 3 0.21 43.94 13.20
C PRO A 3 -0.62 43.63 11.94
N PRO A 4 0.02 43.42 10.78
CA PRO A 4 -0.71 43.05 9.58
C PRO A 4 -1.47 41.72 9.79
N ASP A 5 -2.78 41.74 9.53
CA ASP A 5 -3.75 40.65 9.77
C ASP A 5 -3.42 39.31 9.09
N PHE A 6 -2.41 39.27 8.21
CA PHE A 6 -1.96 38.05 7.53
C PHE A 6 -1.32 37.02 8.48
N LEU A 7 -0.87 37.42 9.66
CA LEU A 7 -0.21 36.51 10.62
C LEU A 7 -1.19 35.69 11.49
N LEU A 8 -2.51 35.97 11.41
CA LEU A 8 -3.52 35.34 12.28
C LEU A 8 -4.59 34.53 11.55
N ARG A 9 -4.65 34.57 10.21
CA ARG A 9 -5.57 33.72 9.45
C ARG A 9 -5.01 32.31 9.30
N VAL A 10 -5.41 31.42 10.19
CA VAL A 10 -5.30 29.97 9.96
C VAL A 10 -6.04 29.67 8.65
N PRO A 11 -5.40 29.07 7.63
CA PRO A 11 -6.08 28.71 6.40
C PRO A 11 -7.30 27.86 6.72
N PRO A 12 -8.49 28.19 6.20
CA PRO A 12 -9.72 27.47 6.54
C PRO A 12 -9.67 26.03 6.04
N LEU A 13 -8.89 25.75 4.98
CA LEU A 13 -8.71 24.44 4.39
C LEU A 13 -7.41 23.77 4.87
N LYS A 14 -7.52 22.54 5.37
CA LYS A 14 -6.41 21.64 5.69
C LYS A 14 -6.46 20.41 4.79
N LEU A 15 -5.31 20.01 4.26
CA LEU A 15 -5.15 18.81 3.44
C LEU A 15 -4.17 17.85 4.11
N HIS A 16 -4.51 16.57 4.14
CA HIS A 16 -3.65 15.51 4.66
C HIS A 16 -3.73 14.27 3.80
N VAL A 17 -2.60 13.57 3.62
CA VAL A 17 -2.61 12.23 3.03
C VAL A 17 -2.56 11.20 4.15
N ARG A 18 -3.67 10.51 4.44
CA ARG A 18 -3.83 9.75 5.72
C ARG A 18 -3.69 8.25 5.58
N ASN A 19 -4.29 7.68 4.54
CA ASN A 19 -4.32 6.24 4.32
C ASN A 19 -3.68 5.90 2.98
N ALA A 20 -3.20 4.67 2.86
CA ALA A 20 -2.73 4.09 1.62
C ALA A 20 -3.32 2.69 1.49
N THR A 21 -3.92 2.39 0.33
CA THR A 21 -4.47 1.07 0.04
C THR A 21 -4.01 0.62 -1.33
N GLN A 22 -3.90 -0.69 -1.49
CA GLN A 22 -3.59 -1.31 -2.77
C GLN A 22 -4.37 -2.61 -2.88
N THR A 23 -5.20 -2.72 -3.90
CA THR A 23 -5.84 -3.97 -4.32
C THR A 23 -4.93 -4.70 -5.30
N ASN A 24 -4.89 -6.04 -5.21
CA ASN A 24 -4.01 -6.85 -6.06
C ASN A 24 -4.27 -6.58 -7.55
N GLY A 25 -3.25 -6.04 -8.25
CA GLY A 25 -3.32 -5.72 -9.68
C GLY A 25 -3.63 -4.25 -9.99
N GLU A 26 -4.09 -3.47 -9.01
CA GLU A 26 -4.38 -2.04 -9.17
C GLU A 26 -3.21 -1.18 -8.66
N PRO A 27 -3.04 0.04 -9.19
CA PRO A 27 -2.09 1.00 -8.65
C PRO A 27 -2.44 1.35 -7.20
N ALA A 28 -1.42 1.57 -6.38
CA ALA A 28 -1.62 2.02 -5.00
C ALA A 28 -2.30 3.39 -4.99
N VAL A 29 -3.33 3.53 -4.17
CA VAL A 29 -4.09 4.76 -3.99
C VAL A 29 -3.90 5.29 -2.57
N TYR A 30 -3.92 6.61 -2.45
CA TYR A 30 -3.69 7.34 -1.22
C TYR A 30 -4.90 8.22 -0.93
N GLU A 31 -5.36 8.20 0.30
CA GLU A 31 -6.48 9.03 0.74
C GLU A 31 -5.99 10.46 0.98
N LEU A 32 -6.41 11.37 0.11
CA LEU A 32 -6.33 12.81 0.31
C LEU A 32 -7.56 13.28 1.09
N PHE A 33 -7.37 13.50 2.37
CA PHE A 33 -8.37 14.02 3.29
C PHE A 33 -8.34 15.55 3.32
N CYS A 34 -9.49 16.15 3.07
CA CYS A 34 -9.73 17.58 3.05
C CYS A 34 -10.62 17.97 4.24
N ARG A 35 -10.25 19.01 4.97
CA ARG A 35 -11.06 19.59 6.04
C ARG A 35 -11.14 21.09 5.89
N LEU A 36 -12.34 21.59 5.67
CA LEU A 36 -12.66 23.01 5.63
C LEU A 36 -13.36 23.41 6.92
N ASN A 37 -12.80 24.39 7.62
CA ASN A 37 -13.46 25.06 8.72
C ASN A 37 -14.13 26.33 8.19
N LYS A 38 -15.46 26.38 8.16
CA LYS A 38 -16.19 27.59 7.78
C LYS A 38 -16.28 28.51 8.99
N THR A 39 -15.67 29.69 8.90
CA THR A 39 -15.86 30.76 9.87
C THR A 39 -17.12 31.54 9.52
N ARG A 40 -18.18 31.46 10.34
CA ARG A 40 -19.29 32.42 10.30
C ARG A 40 -18.90 33.68 11.07
N GLU A 41 -19.24 34.85 10.54
CA GLU A 41 -18.97 36.15 11.16
C GLU A 41 -19.77 36.41 12.46
N LYS A 42 -20.73 35.54 12.82
CA LYS A 42 -21.54 35.67 14.04
C LYS A 42 -21.08 34.71 15.13
N GLN A 43 -20.80 35.30 16.28
CA GLN A 43 -19.90 34.82 17.34
C GLN A 43 -20.41 33.68 18.23
N GLU A 44 -21.48 32.94 17.86
CA GLU A 44 -22.18 32.05 18.82
C GLU A 44 -22.61 30.67 18.31
N GLU A 45 -22.31 30.29 17.07
CA GLU A 45 -22.61 28.93 16.55
C GLU A 45 -21.35 28.07 16.38
N PRO A 46 -21.45 26.73 16.52
CA PRO A 46 -20.31 25.85 16.33
C PRO A 46 -19.74 26.00 14.90
N VAL A 47 -18.42 26.07 14.80
CA VAL A 47 -17.68 26.14 13.53
C VAL A 47 -18.16 24.99 12.63
N GLU A 48 -18.82 25.33 11.51
CA GLU A 48 -19.27 24.33 10.55
C GLU A 48 -18.04 23.73 9.86
N VAL A 49 -17.80 22.44 10.09
CA VAL A 49 -16.65 21.73 9.51
C VAL A 49 -17.14 20.83 8.39
N VAL A 50 -16.69 21.09 7.17
CA VAL A 50 -16.94 20.23 6.01
C VAL A 50 -15.70 19.37 5.77
N GLN A 51 -15.90 18.07 5.60
CA GLN A 51 -14.82 17.11 5.38
C GLN A 51 -15.15 16.22 4.20
N TRP A 52 -14.16 15.93 3.38
CA TRP A 52 -14.29 14.98 2.27
C TRP A 52 -12.94 14.32 2.00
N SER A 53 -12.98 13.15 1.38
CA SER A 53 -11.79 12.38 1.02
C SER A 53 -11.81 12.03 -0.46
N LEU A 54 -10.65 12.10 -1.09
CA LEU A 54 -10.42 11.61 -2.45
C LEU A 54 -9.35 10.53 -2.42
N TRP A 55 -9.52 9.49 -3.24
CA TRP A 55 -8.50 8.47 -3.43
C TRP A 55 -7.71 8.79 -4.69
N LYS A 56 -6.41 9.02 -4.53
CA LYS A 56 -5.51 9.47 -5.60
C LYS A 56 -4.32 8.54 -5.76
N THR A 57 -3.94 8.22 -6.99
CA THR A 57 -2.70 7.48 -7.27
C THR A 57 -1.48 8.37 -7.17
N TYR A 58 -0.30 7.77 -7.04
CA TYR A 58 0.97 8.53 -7.08
C TYR A 58 1.13 9.29 -8.42
N GLU A 59 0.70 8.69 -9.52
CA GLU A 59 0.72 9.27 -10.85
C GLU A 59 -0.19 10.51 -10.94
N GLU A 60 -1.34 10.51 -10.25
CA GLU A 60 -2.21 11.70 -10.16
C GLU A 60 -1.55 12.83 -9.36
N PHE A 61 -0.88 12.52 -8.24
CA PHE A 61 -0.07 13.52 -7.52
C PHE A 61 1.06 14.08 -8.38
N GLN A 62 1.69 13.23 -9.19
CA GLN A 62 2.73 13.65 -10.11
C GLN A 62 2.17 14.51 -11.26
N ALA A 63 0.99 14.18 -11.78
CA ALA A 63 0.31 14.99 -12.78
C ALA A 63 -0.08 16.36 -12.23
N PHE A 64 -0.62 16.42 -11.00
CA PHE A 64 -0.89 17.67 -10.27
C PHE A 64 0.36 18.54 -10.14
N ASP A 65 1.46 17.94 -9.66
CA ASP A 65 2.75 18.60 -9.50
C ASP A 65 3.31 19.15 -10.83
N ASN A 66 3.20 18.37 -11.91
CA ASN A 66 3.56 18.83 -13.25
C ASN A 66 2.70 20.00 -13.72
N GLN A 67 1.38 19.98 -13.48
CA GLN A 67 0.48 21.07 -13.85
C GLN A 67 0.78 22.35 -13.06
N MET A 68 1.03 22.23 -11.76
CA MET A 68 1.44 23.33 -10.89
C MET A 68 2.73 24.00 -11.38
N ARG A 69 3.70 23.22 -11.89
CA ARG A 69 4.95 23.74 -12.47
C ARG A 69 4.82 24.23 -13.92
N ALA A 70 3.93 23.65 -14.71
CA ALA A 70 3.77 23.97 -16.13
C ALA A 70 3.16 25.36 -16.37
N ALA A 71 2.38 25.88 -15.43
CA ALA A 71 1.76 27.19 -15.50
C ALA A 71 2.81 28.32 -15.32
N ARG A 72 3.73 28.51 -16.27
CA ARG A 72 4.87 29.46 -16.19
C ARG A 72 4.49 30.92 -15.86
N LYS A 73 3.24 31.31 -16.12
CA LYS A 73 2.69 32.65 -15.81
C LYS A 73 2.10 32.76 -14.40
N SER A 74 1.93 31.64 -13.70
CA SER A 74 1.38 31.57 -12.34
C SER A 74 2.45 31.86 -11.28
N THR A 75 2.07 32.58 -10.23
CA THR A 75 2.89 32.81 -9.03
C THR A 75 3.27 31.48 -8.37
N PHE A 76 2.35 30.52 -8.35
CA PHE A 76 2.55 29.19 -7.76
C PHE A 76 3.68 28.41 -8.46
N ALA A 77 3.81 28.51 -9.78
CA ALA A 77 4.88 27.81 -10.51
C ALA A 77 6.28 28.27 -10.07
N LYS A 78 6.44 29.56 -9.74
CA LYS A 78 7.69 30.10 -9.18
C LYS A 78 7.95 29.57 -7.77
N MET A 79 6.91 29.46 -6.96
CA MET A 79 7.01 28.95 -5.59
C MET A 79 7.29 27.44 -5.55
N MET A 80 6.77 26.69 -6.51
CA MET A 80 6.99 25.24 -6.65
C MET A 80 8.46 24.85 -6.85
N VAL A 81 9.35 25.80 -7.15
CA VAL A 81 10.81 25.59 -7.14
C VAL A 81 11.32 25.28 -5.72
N THR A 82 10.66 25.83 -4.70
CA THR A 82 11.02 25.61 -3.28
C THR A 82 10.45 24.29 -2.72
N VAL A 83 9.57 23.64 -3.47
CA VAL A 83 8.89 22.41 -3.05
C VAL A 83 9.38 21.23 -3.88
N ALA A 84 10.14 20.36 -3.22
CA ALA A 84 10.54 19.09 -3.79
C ALA A 84 9.35 18.14 -3.86
N PHE A 85 9.11 17.55 -5.03
CA PHE A 85 8.12 16.49 -5.19
C PHE A 85 8.62 15.19 -4.56
N ALA A 86 7.68 14.32 -4.15
CA ALA A 86 8.00 13.00 -3.61
C ALA A 86 8.84 12.19 -4.62
N PRO A 87 9.95 11.54 -4.19
CA PRO A 87 10.83 10.83 -5.11
C PRO A 87 10.14 9.68 -5.85
N GLY A 88 10.39 9.61 -7.16
CA GLY A 88 10.02 8.45 -7.97
C GLY A 88 10.90 7.25 -7.61
N HIS A 89 10.45 6.40 -6.70
CA HIS A 89 11.14 5.16 -6.28
C HIS A 89 11.12 4.06 -7.38
N ARG A 90 11.56 4.38 -8.60
CA ARG A 90 11.50 3.50 -9.79
C ARG A 90 12.20 2.16 -9.57
N VAL A 91 13.31 2.15 -8.83
CA VAL A 91 14.06 0.93 -8.51
C VAL A 91 13.26 -0.02 -7.61
N ARG A 92 12.40 0.50 -6.72
CA ARG A 92 11.57 -0.32 -5.82
C ARG A 92 10.35 -0.91 -6.53
N ALA A 93 9.80 -0.20 -7.51
CA ALA A 93 8.75 -0.71 -8.40
C ALA A 93 9.21 -1.92 -9.22
N PHE A 94 10.48 -1.95 -9.64
CA PHE A 94 11.06 -3.10 -10.34
C PHE A 94 11.16 -4.39 -9.50
N PHE A 95 11.11 -4.30 -8.17
CA PHE A 95 11.17 -5.45 -7.26
C PHE A 95 9.85 -5.74 -6.55
N HIS A 96 8.74 -5.10 -6.96
CA HIS A 96 7.45 -5.16 -6.25
C HIS A 96 7.54 -4.74 -4.77
N GLN A 97 8.58 -3.99 -4.38
CA GLN A 97 8.74 -3.46 -3.03
C GLN A 97 7.83 -2.25 -2.79
N ASP A 98 7.37 -1.64 -3.89
CA ASP A 98 6.37 -0.60 -3.90
C ASP A 98 4.99 -1.07 -3.42
N GLN A 99 4.79 -2.39 -3.30
CA GLN A 99 3.56 -3.01 -2.79
C GLN A 99 3.64 -3.39 -1.30
N THR A 100 4.79 -3.14 -0.65
CA THR A 100 4.92 -3.42 0.78
C THR A 100 4.25 -2.35 1.61
N ALA A 101 3.59 -2.74 2.71
CA ALA A 101 2.96 -1.79 3.64
C ALA A 101 3.94 -0.71 4.12
N SER A 102 5.19 -1.08 4.41
CA SER A 102 6.25 -0.15 4.82
C SER A 102 6.56 0.92 3.76
N PHE A 103 6.48 0.55 2.48
CA PHE A 103 6.70 1.47 1.39
C PHE A 103 5.50 2.37 1.17
N LEU A 104 4.29 1.81 1.19
CA LEU A 104 3.05 2.58 1.07
C LEU A 104 2.95 3.64 2.16
N GLU A 105 3.30 3.28 3.41
CA GLU A 105 3.34 4.24 4.51
C GLU A 105 4.41 5.32 4.31
N LYS A 106 5.63 4.92 3.90
CA LYS A 106 6.68 5.89 3.59
C LYS A 106 6.24 6.86 2.49
N ARG A 107 5.64 6.35 1.42
CA ARG A 107 5.17 7.16 0.30
C ARG A 107 3.98 8.05 0.70
N ARG A 108 3.06 7.55 1.52
CA ARG A 108 1.98 8.35 2.11
C ARG A 108 2.55 9.53 2.89
N ALA A 109 3.55 9.30 3.74
CA ALA A 109 4.22 10.36 4.51
C ALA A 109 4.92 11.39 3.60
N GLU A 110 5.60 10.93 2.54
CA GLU A 110 6.23 11.81 1.54
C GLU A 110 5.19 12.69 0.82
N LEU A 111 4.05 12.11 0.42
CA LEU A 111 2.95 12.83 -0.25
C LEU A 111 2.24 13.80 0.71
N ASP A 112 2.03 13.42 1.97
CA ASP A 112 1.47 14.29 3.00
C ASP A 112 2.36 15.52 3.25
N PHE A 113 3.67 15.30 3.38
CA PHE A 113 4.63 16.39 3.54
C PHE A 113 4.64 17.32 2.31
N TYR A 114 4.60 16.76 1.10
CA TYR A 114 4.49 17.54 -0.13
C TYR A 114 3.22 18.41 -0.13
N MET A 115 2.05 17.84 0.17
CA MET A 115 0.79 18.59 0.19
C MET A 115 0.80 19.69 1.25
N GLN A 116 1.32 19.41 2.45
CA GLN A 116 1.47 20.41 3.50
C GLN A 116 2.35 21.58 3.04
N ARG A 117 3.43 21.31 2.30
CA ARG A 117 4.29 22.37 1.74
C ARG A 117 3.60 23.21 0.68
N VAL A 118 2.81 22.60 -0.20
CA VAL A 118 2.01 23.33 -1.19
C VAL A 118 0.98 24.23 -0.49
N MET A 119 0.37 23.75 0.58
CA MET A 119 -0.62 24.51 1.38
C MET A 119 -0.02 25.70 2.16
N LEU A 120 1.31 25.83 2.23
CA LEU A 120 1.97 27.02 2.78
C LEU A 120 2.01 28.19 1.80
N PHE A 121 1.66 27.96 0.53
CA PHE A 121 1.66 29.03 -0.45
C PHE A 121 0.54 30.04 -0.15
N PRO A 122 0.83 31.36 -0.16
CA PRO A 122 -0.18 32.39 -0.01
C PRO A 122 -1.29 32.22 -1.04
N ASP A 123 -2.54 32.35 -0.60
CA ASP A 123 -3.75 32.36 -1.43
C ASP A 123 -4.00 31.09 -2.26
N VAL A 124 -3.18 30.03 -2.11
CA VAL A 124 -3.29 28.81 -2.92
C VAL A 124 -4.66 28.13 -2.79
N ALA A 125 -5.26 28.21 -1.61
CA ALA A 125 -6.58 27.66 -1.27
C ALA A 125 -7.70 28.73 -1.24
N GLU A 126 -7.43 29.95 -1.69
CA GLU A 126 -8.39 31.05 -1.75
C GLU A 126 -9.16 31.01 -3.09
N PHE A 127 -10.00 30.00 -3.27
CA PHE A 127 -10.71 29.76 -4.53
C PHE A 127 -11.82 30.80 -4.83
N SER A 128 -12.22 31.59 -3.83
CA SER A 128 -13.17 32.69 -4.00
C SER A 128 -12.58 33.87 -4.81
N LYS A 129 -11.24 33.93 -4.95
CA LYS A 129 -10.53 35.01 -5.64
C LYS A 129 -9.80 34.49 -6.89
N ARG A 130 -9.51 35.40 -7.80
CA ARG A 130 -8.71 35.14 -9.02
C ARG A 130 -7.28 34.68 -8.75
N GLU A 131 -6.78 34.97 -7.56
CA GLU A 131 -5.43 34.61 -7.12
C GLU A 131 -5.32 33.15 -6.67
N GLY A 132 -6.46 32.48 -6.46
CA GLY A 132 -6.51 31.09 -6.06
C GLY A 132 -5.94 30.12 -7.11
N CYS A 133 -5.55 28.93 -6.65
CA CYS A 133 -5.00 27.92 -7.53
C CYS A 133 -6.08 27.02 -8.11
N LYS A 134 -6.43 27.23 -9.39
CA LYS A 134 -7.38 26.35 -10.11
C LYS A 134 -6.92 24.89 -10.14
N VAL A 135 -5.63 24.64 -10.38
CA VAL A 135 -5.08 23.27 -10.43
C VAL A 135 -5.29 22.54 -9.09
N LEU A 136 -5.15 23.25 -7.96
CA LEU A 136 -5.44 22.68 -6.64
C LEU A 136 -6.94 22.45 -6.45
N ALA A 137 -7.79 23.40 -6.82
CA ALA A 137 -9.24 23.28 -6.73
C ALA A 137 -9.76 22.05 -7.51
N ASP A 138 -9.30 21.88 -8.75
CA ASP A 138 -9.65 20.74 -9.61
C ASP A 138 -9.16 19.42 -9.00
N PHE A 139 -7.92 19.40 -8.47
CA PHE A 139 -7.31 18.20 -7.90
C PHE A 139 -8.04 17.69 -6.64
N ILE A 140 -8.52 18.60 -5.79
CA ILE A 140 -9.24 18.26 -4.55
C ILE A 140 -10.77 18.22 -4.72
N GLY A 141 -11.29 18.46 -5.92
CA GLY A 141 -12.74 18.53 -6.17
C GLY A 141 -13.43 19.64 -5.37
N ALA A 142 -12.77 20.80 -5.22
CA ALA A 142 -13.24 21.89 -4.36
C ALA A 142 -14.61 22.46 -4.77
N GLU A 143 -14.97 22.39 -6.06
CA GLU A 143 -16.22 22.94 -6.61
C GLU A 143 -17.49 22.41 -5.92
N GLN A 144 -17.45 21.21 -5.33
CA GLN A 144 -18.59 20.60 -4.65
C GLN A 144 -18.75 21.08 -3.20
N TYR A 145 -17.72 21.69 -2.62
CA TYR A 145 -17.65 21.99 -1.18
C TYR A 145 -17.31 23.47 -0.87
N MET A 146 -16.82 24.21 -1.85
CA MET A 146 -16.29 25.57 -1.72
C MET A 146 -16.71 26.45 -2.90
N ASP A 147 -16.80 27.76 -2.66
CA ASP A 147 -16.98 28.73 -3.73
C ASP A 147 -15.69 28.85 -4.56
N CYS A 148 -15.78 28.43 -5.83
CA CYS A 148 -14.71 28.48 -6.81
C CYS A 148 -14.99 29.51 -7.93
N SER A 149 -16.00 30.37 -7.75
CA SER A 149 -16.42 31.36 -8.77
C SER A 149 -15.30 32.33 -9.16
N GLY A 150 -14.41 32.65 -8.22
CA GLY A 150 -13.25 33.52 -8.45
C GLY A 150 -12.22 32.96 -9.43
N LEU A 151 -12.20 31.65 -9.65
CA LEU A 151 -11.24 30.97 -10.53
C LEU A 151 -11.66 30.97 -12.00
N LEU A 152 -12.91 31.37 -12.30
CA LEU A 152 -13.42 31.47 -13.67
C LEU A 152 -12.87 32.74 -14.34
N GLY A 153 -11.88 32.58 -15.21
CA GLY A 153 -11.42 33.64 -16.12
C GLY A 153 -12.49 34.03 -17.14
N PRO A 154 -12.35 35.19 -17.82
CA PRO A 154 -13.32 35.64 -18.82
C PRO A 154 -13.47 34.57 -19.91
N MET A 155 -14.71 34.17 -20.16
CA MET A 155 -15.09 33.13 -21.13
C MET A 155 -14.38 33.32 -22.48
N SER A 156 -13.67 32.28 -22.90
CA SER A 156 -13.44 31.99 -24.31
C SER A 156 -14.06 30.62 -24.61
N PRO A 157 -14.86 30.47 -25.67
CA PRO A 157 -15.51 29.21 -25.99
C PRO A 157 -14.50 28.24 -26.63
N SER A 158 -14.64 26.95 -26.33
CA SER A 158 -14.03 25.82 -27.06
C SER A 158 -12.50 25.68 -26.97
N MET A 159 -12.04 24.75 -26.13
CA MET A 159 -11.57 23.43 -26.60
C MET A 159 -11.52 22.46 -25.42
N ASN A 160 -12.22 21.34 -25.57
CA ASN A 160 -12.13 20.18 -24.69
C ASN A 160 -10.70 19.64 -24.70
N MET A 161 -9.88 20.09 -23.76
CA MET A 161 -8.79 19.29 -23.21
C MET A 161 -9.26 18.83 -21.85
N SER A 162 -10.17 17.86 -21.89
CA SER A 162 -10.53 17.05 -20.74
C SER A 162 -9.29 16.23 -20.37
N GLY A 163 -8.36 16.85 -19.63
CA GLY A 163 -7.46 16.13 -18.74
C GLY A 163 -8.31 15.62 -17.58
N VAL A 164 -9.19 14.66 -17.88
CA VAL A 164 -10.04 14.01 -16.90
C VAL A 164 -9.08 13.30 -15.95
N PHE A 165 -8.90 13.82 -14.75
CA PHE A 165 -8.54 12.95 -13.64
C PHE A 165 -9.70 11.96 -13.54
N SER A 166 -9.51 10.74 -14.05
CA SER A 166 -10.45 9.64 -13.88
C SER A 166 -10.49 9.29 -12.39
N SER A 167 -11.20 10.11 -11.64
CA SER A 167 -11.58 9.84 -10.28
C SER A 167 -12.56 8.68 -10.36
N SER A 168 -12.09 7.48 -10.02
CA SER A 168 -12.97 6.37 -9.68
C SER A 168 -13.97 6.89 -8.64
N ARG A 169 -15.21 7.09 -9.07
CA ARG A 169 -16.34 7.46 -8.21
C ARG A 169 -16.56 6.31 -7.24
N GLY A 170 -15.91 6.37 -6.08
CA GLY A 170 -16.23 5.53 -4.93
C GLY A 170 -17.62 5.90 -4.44
N LEU A 171 -18.50 4.92 -4.39
CA LEU A 171 -19.87 5.02 -3.89
C LEU A 171 -19.91 5.75 -2.54
N LEU A 172 -20.75 6.78 -2.48
CA LEU A 172 -21.35 7.30 -1.25
C LEU A 172 -21.95 6.12 -0.49
N ARG A 173 -21.34 5.78 0.66
CA ARG A 173 -21.93 4.88 1.62
C ARG A 173 -22.25 5.71 2.86
N ASP A 174 -23.52 6.09 2.97
CA ASP A 174 -24.06 6.76 4.13
C ASP A 174 -23.86 5.90 5.39
N SER A 175 -23.48 6.59 6.45
CA SER A 175 -23.28 6.08 7.79
C SER A 175 -24.62 6.03 8.52
N THR A 176 -25.08 4.82 8.87
CA THR A 176 -26.01 4.62 10.00
C THR A 176 -25.91 3.19 10.54
N ASP A 177 -25.75 3.11 11.86
CA ASP A 177 -26.06 2.04 12.82
C ASP A 177 -25.33 0.67 12.83
N SER A 178 -24.62 0.50 13.95
CA SER A 178 -24.57 -0.62 14.91
C SER A 178 -24.76 -2.09 14.50
N ASP A 179 -23.86 -2.88 15.11
CA ASP A 179 -23.97 -4.25 15.62
C ASP A 179 -23.74 -5.47 14.72
N ASN A 180 -22.76 -6.27 15.18
CA ASN A 180 -22.69 -7.73 15.18
C ASN A 180 -23.13 -8.48 13.92
N ARG A 181 -22.14 -8.93 13.13
CA ARG A 181 -21.75 -10.35 13.08
C ARG A 181 -20.55 -10.56 12.19
N ALA A 182 -19.57 -11.29 12.70
CA ALA A 182 -18.59 -11.97 11.89
C ALA A 182 -19.28 -12.90 10.87
N SER A 183 -18.82 -12.87 9.63
CA SER A 183 -18.77 -14.06 8.78
C SER A 183 -17.86 -13.82 7.58
N VAL A 184 -16.73 -14.51 7.65
CA VAL A 184 -15.82 -14.85 6.57
C VAL A 184 -16.61 -15.49 5.42
N VAL A 185 -16.49 -14.93 4.21
CA VAL A 185 -16.75 -15.68 2.97
C VAL A 185 -15.62 -15.40 2.00
N SER A 186 -14.65 -16.29 2.03
CA SER A 186 -13.59 -16.42 1.03
C SER A 186 -14.18 -17.09 -0.21
N ALA A 187 -14.29 -16.35 -1.31
CA ALA A 187 -14.61 -16.92 -2.62
C ALA A 187 -13.31 -17.24 -3.38
N THR A 188 -12.98 -18.53 -3.34
CA THR A 188 -12.21 -19.38 -4.26
C THR A 188 -11.62 -18.73 -5.53
N GLY A 189 -10.30 -18.50 -5.50
CA GLY A 189 -9.45 -18.45 -6.69
C GLY A 189 -8.24 -19.36 -6.50
N ALA A 190 -8.17 -20.49 -7.19
CA ALA A 190 -7.03 -21.43 -7.11
C ALA A 190 -5.68 -20.75 -7.40
N GLY A 191 -5.68 -19.67 -8.19
CA GLY A 191 -4.49 -18.85 -8.48
C GLY A 191 -3.94 -18.07 -7.28
N ASP A 192 -4.80 -17.60 -6.36
CA ASP A 192 -4.36 -16.84 -5.18
C ASP A 192 -3.67 -17.72 -4.14
N LYS A 193 -4.14 -18.97 -4.01
CA LYS A 193 -3.51 -19.96 -3.12
C LYS A 193 -2.10 -20.31 -3.58
N ILE A 194 -1.90 -20.52 -4.88
CA ILE A 194 -0.58 -20.85 -5.47
C ILE A 194 0.37 -19.65 -5.37
N SER A 195 -0.13 -18.42 -5.57
CA SER A 195 0.65 -17.18 -5.40
C SER A 195 1.10 -16.98 -3.96
N SER A 196 0.18 -17.13 -2.99
CA SER A 196 0.47 -17.04 -1.55
C SER A 196 1.50 -18.08 -1.12
N ARG A 197 1.33 -19.33 -1.57
CA ARG A 197 2.22 -20.43 -1.19
C ARG A 197 3.65 -20.29 -1.71
N ARG A 198 3.81 -19.74 -2.92
CA ARG A 198 5.14 -19.39 -3.45
C ARG A 198 5.86 -18.34 -2.63
N LYS A 199 5.11 -17.38 -2.07
CA LYS A 199 5.66 -16.36 -1.17
C LYS A 199 6.09 -16.99 0.16
N MET A 200 5.30 -17.91 0.70
CA MET A 200 5.64 -18.65 1.93
C MET A 200 6.93 -19.46 1.80
N CYS A 201 7.05 -20.30 0.77
CA CYS A 201 8.29 -21.08 0.56
C CYS A 201 9.53 -20.19 0.40
N ARG A 202 9.37 -18.99 -0.17
CA ARG A 202 10.47 -18.04 -0.28
C ARG A 202 10.84 -17.43 1.08
N LEU A 203 9.86 -17.07 1.89
CA LEU A 203 10.09 -16.51 3.22
C LEU A 203 10.74 -17.53 4.15
N GLU A 204 10.28 -18.78 4.13
CA GLU A 204 10.86 -19.88 4.92
C GLU A 204 12.36 -20.07 4.60
N ILE A 205 12.73 -20.06 3.32
CA ILE A 205 14.15 -20.15 2.92
C ILE A 205 14.93 -18.94 3.43
N GLU A 206 14.38 -17.73 3.29
CA GLU A 206 15.08 -16.50 3.70
C GLU A 206 15.26 -16.44 5.23
N GLU A 207 14.28 -16.89 6.01
CA GLU A 207 14.31 -16.98 7.46
C GLU A 207 15.31 -18.04 7.93
N GLU A 208 15.24 -19.26 7.39
CA GLU A 208 16.10 -20.37 7.83
C GLU A 208 17.59 -20.11 7.50
N ILE A 209 17.89 -19.51 6.33
CA ILE A 209 19.26 -19.09 5.99
C ILE A 209 19.72 -17.95 6.92
N ALA A 210 18.83 -17.02 7.28
CA ALA A 210 19.17 -15.96 8.23
C ALA A 210 19.46 -16.51 9.63
N LEU A 211 18.72 -17.53 10.06
CA LEU A 211 18.87 -18.18 11.35
C LEU A 211 20.18 -18.97 11.45
N ARG A 212 20.56 -19.72 10.40
CA ARG A 212 21.77 -20.57 10.40
C ARG A 212 23.05 -19.82 10.01
N GLY A 213 22.96 -18.97 8.98
CA GLY A 213 24.10 -18.34 8.32
C GLY A 213 24.20 -16.82 8.48
N GLY A 214 23.22 -16.22 9.14
CA GLY A 214 23.16 -14.78 9.34
C GLY A 214 22.95 -13.97 8.05
N ALA A 215 23.08 -12.65 8.18
CA ALA A 215 22.77 -11.71 7.10
C ALA A 215 23.72 -11.81 5.89
N HIS A 216 24.91 -12.39 6.06
CA HIS A 216 25.90 -12.51 4.99
C HIS A 216 25.55 -13.64 4.02
N GLU A 217 25.26 -14.84 4.53
CA GLU A 217 24.85 -15.99 3.71
C GLU A 217 23.52 -15.74 3.01
N LEU A 218 22.57 -15.08 3.70
CA LEU A 218 21.32 -14.67 3.07
C LEU A 218 21.54 -13.73 1.88
N LYS A 219 22.51 -12.81 1.95
CA LYS A 219 22.85 -11.92 0.83
C LYS A 219 23.47 -12.70 -0.32
N LEU A 220 24.35 -13.66 -0.05
CA LEU A 220 24.96 -14.52 -1.07
C LEU A 220 23.92 -15.38 -1.79
N PHE A 221 23.03 -16.03 -1.03
CA PHE A 221 21.90 -16.78 -1.56
C PHE A 221 21.01 -15.90 -2.45
N LYS A 222 20.59 -14.73 -1.95
CA LYS A 222 19.75 -13.78 -2.72
C LYS A 222 20.41 -13.35 -4.02
N LYS A 223 21.74 -13.12 -4.00
CA LYS A 223 22.51 -12.77 -5.20
C LYS A 223 22.47 -13.91 -6.23
N ARG A 224 22.70 -15.15 -5.81
CA ARG A 224 22.70 -16.32 -6.71
C ARG A 224 21.31 -16.69 -7.22
N ALA A 225 20.31 -16.67 -6.35
CA ALA A 225 18.90 -16.86 -6.72
C ALA A 225 18.44 -15.81 -7.75
N ARG A 226 18.95 -14.57 -7.68
CA ARG A 226 18.68 -13.53 -8.67
C ARG A 226 19.34 -13.82 -10.02
N VAL A 227 20.56 -14.37 -10.04
CA VAL A 227 21.23 -14.78 -11.28
C VAL A 227 20.44 -15.89 -11.96
N PHE A 228 20.07 -16.94 -11.23
CA PHE A 228 19.20 -18.03 -11.72
C PHE A 228 17.90 -17.51 -12.36
N ARG A 229 17.25 -16.52 -11.73
CA ARG A 229 16.00 -15.96 -12.25
C ARG A 229 16.18 -15.12 -13.51
N LYS A 230 17.32 -14.44 -13.67
CA LYS A 230 17.63 -13.56 -14.81
C LYS A 230 18.11 -14.31 -16.04
N GLU A 231 18.76 -15.46 -15.86
CA GLU A 231 19.26 -16.25 -16.97
C GLU A 231 18.11 -16.76 -17.84
N ASN A 232 18.22 -16.64 -19.16
CA ASN A 232 17.12 -17.01 -20.05
C ASN A 232 17.09 -18.51 -20.33
N ASP A 233 18.25 -19.15 -20.35
CA ASP A 233 18.40 -20.60 -20.53
C ASP A 233 18.14 -21.34 -19.20
N PRO A 234 17.08 -22.17 -19.10
CA PRO A 234 16.76 -22.92 -17.89
C PRO A 234 17.87 -23.86 -17.43
N VAL A 235 18.58 -24.51 -18.36
CA VAL A 235 19.62 -25.51 -18.06
C VAL A 235 20.89 -24.82 -17.61
N ALA A 236 21.34 -23.81 -18.37
CA ALA A 236 22.50 -23.00 -18.00
C ALA A 236 22.28 -22.20 -16.69
N ALA A 237 21.03 -21.94 -16.31
CA ALA A 237 20.70 -21.37 -15.00
C ALA A 237 20.80 -22.39 -13.86
N ALA A 238 20.33 -23.61 -14.09
CA ALA A 238 20.15 -24.64 -13.06
C ALA A 238 21.48 -25.22 -12.55
N GLU A 239 22.39 -25.60 -13.44
CA GLU A 239 23.65 -26.24 -13.05
C GLU A 239 24.51 -25.36 -12.12
N PRO A 240 24.79 -24.07 -12.45
CA PRO A 240 25.61 -23.23 -11.57
C PRO A 240 24.91 -22.88 -10.25
N PHE A 241 23.57 -22.95 -10.22
CA PHE A 241 22.80 -22.72 -9.01
C PHE A 241 22.88 -23.93 -8.06
N VAL A 242 22.71 -25.15 -8.57
CA VAL A 242 22.85 -26.38 -7.77
C VAL A 242 24.29 -26.57 -7.29
N GLU A 243 25.28 -26.30 -8.13
CA GLU A 243 26.70 -26.35 -7.74
C GLU A 243 26.99 -25.39 -6.58
N PHE A 244 26.46 -24.16 -6.65
CA PHE A 244 26.55 -23.20 -5.54
C PHE A 244 25.88 -23.74 -4.26
N MET A 245 24.71 -24.37 -4.38
CA MET A 245 24.00 -24.90 -3.22
C MET A 245 24.80 -26.01 -2.52
N HIS A 246 25.41 -26.93 -3.27
CA HIS A 246 26.23 -28.00 -2.69
C HIS A 246 27.59 -27.51 -2.16
N LYS A 247 28.09 -26.39 -2.67
CA LYS A 247 29.36 -25.81 -2.22
C LYS A 247 29.23 -25.03 -0.91
N GLU A 248 28.13 -24.31 -0.73
CA GLU A 248 27.97 -23.37 0.38
C GLU A 248 27.14 -23.92 1.54
N TYR A 249 26.34 -24.97 1.32
CA TYR A 249 25.46 -25.53 2.33
C TYR A 249 25.68 -27.03 2.50
N ASP A 250 25.42 -27.53 3.71
CA ASP A 250 25.41 -28.96 3.99
C ASP A 250 24.42 -29.69 3.07
N PRO A 251 24.70 -30.94 2.64
CA PRO A 251 23.88 -31.67 1.67
C PRO A 251 22.38 -31.73 2.02
N ASP A 252 22.07 -31.96 3.29
CA ASP A 252 20.68 -32.03 3.78
C ASP A 252 20.00 -30.65 3.72
N PHE A 253 20.73 -29.59 4.06
CA PHE A 253 20.21 -28.24 4.03
C PHE A 253 20.08 -27.70 2.60
N ALA A 254 21.05 -28.00 1.74
CA ALA A 254 21.00 -27.69 0.31
C ALA A 254 19.77 -28.34 -0.35
N LEU A 255 19.50 -29.62 -0.06
CA LEU A 255 18.32 -30.33 -0.54
C LEU A 255 17.02 -29.71 -0.01
N TRP A 256 16.98 -29.35 1.27
CA TRP A 256 15.84 -28.66 1.89
C TRP A 256 15.55 -27.32 1.18
N ILE A 257 16.57 -26.51 0.93
CA ILE A 257 16.44 -25.23 0.23
C ILE A 257 15.97 -25.48 -1.21
N LEU A 258 16.58 -26.42 -1.92
CA LEU A 258 16.26 -26.70 -3.32
C LEU A 258 14.80 -27.14 -3.49
N ARG A 259 14.28 -28.03 -2.65
CA ARG A 259 12.87 -28.45 -2.67
C ARG A 259 11.91 -27.27 -2.53
N ARG A 260 12.17 -26.39 -1.56
CA ARG A 260 11.34 -25.18 -1.33
C ARG A 260 11.55 -24.13 -2.43
N PHE A 261 12.75 -24.03 -2.98
CA PHE A 261 13.06 -23.06 -4.01
C PHE A 261 12.36 -23.41 -5.33
N VAL A 262 12.33 -24.71 -5.70
CA VAL A 262 11.53 -25.21 -6.84
C VAL A 262 10.07 -24.79 -6.70
N ARG A 263 9.48 -24.94 -5.51
CA ARG A 263 8.10 -24.51 -5.24
C ARG A 263 7.91 -23.02 -5.48
N SER A 264 8.90 -22.18 -5.19
CA SER A 264 8.84 -20.72 -5.36
C SER A 264 8.90 -20.23 -6.82
N ILE A 265 9.29 -21.08 -7.78
CA ILE A 265 9.52 -20.68 -9.19
C ILE A 265 8.20 -20.67 -9.97
N LYS A 266 8.03 -19.63 -10.82
CA LYS A 266 6.84 -19.48 -11.69
C LYS A 266 6.96 -20.21 -13.03
N SER A 267 8.15 -20.26 -13.64
CA SER A 267 8.37 -20.92 -14.93
C SER A 267 8.41 -22.45 -14.76
N ALA A 268 7.65 -23.17 -15.58
CA ALA A 268 7.66 -24.63 -15.58
C ALA A 268 9.02 -25.19 -16.05
N GLU A 269 9.56 -24.64 -17.13
CA GLU A 269 10.86 -25.05 -17.72
C GLU A 269 12.01 -24.87 -16.73
N LYS A 270 12.04 -23.76 -15.97
CA LYS A 270 13.06 -23.54 -14.93
C LYS A 270 12.91 -24.45 -13.72
N ARG A 271 11.69 -24.88 -13.40
CA ARG A 271 11.47 -25.87 -12.33
C ARG A 271 11.98 -27.23 -12.76
N GLU A 272 11.65 -27.65 -13.97
CA GLU A 272 12.07 -28.93 -14.51
C GLU A 272 13.60 -29.03 -14.64
N ALA A 273 14.24 -27.99 -15.20
CA ALA A 273 15.70 -27.92 -15.28
C ALA A 273 16.37 -27.96 -13.89
N LEU A 274 15.80 -27.26 -12.90
CA LEU A 274 16.33 -27.27 -11.54
C LEU A 274 16.13 -28.62 -10.84
N CYS A 275 14.99 -29.28 -11.07
CA CYS A 275 14.74 -30.63 -10.57
C CYS A 275 15.69 -31.66 -11.19
N ALA A 276 15.94 -31.56 -12.50
CA ALA A 276 16.88 -32.43 -13.21
C ALA A 276 18.31 -32.23 -12.71
N ALA A 277 18.77 -30.99 -12.56
CA ALA A 277 20.11 -30.67 -12.07
C ALA A 277 20.29 -31.01 -10.58
N GLY A 278 19.25 -30.83 -9.76
CA GLY A 278 19.27 -31.08 -8.32
C GLY A 278 18.94 -32.52 -7.90
N GLY A 279 18.64 -33.41 -8.85
CA GLY A 279 18.22 -34.78 -8.55
C GLY A 279 16.90 -34.87 -7.77
N ILE A 280 16.00 -33.88 -7.92
CA ILE A 280 14.75 -33.80 -7.15
C ILE A 280 13.58 -34.29 -7.99
N SER A 281 12.81 -35.24 -7.46
CA SER A 281 11.58 -35.69 -8.11
C SER A 281 10.43 -34.70 -7.88
N ILE A 282 9.82 -34.21 -8.96
CA ILE A 282 8.64 -33.33 -8.92
C ILE A 282 7.47 -34.00 -8.16
N ALA A 283 7.30 -35.31 -8.32
CA ALA A 283 6.26 -36.08 -7.61
C ALA A 283 6.48 -36.12 -6.09
N SER A 284 7.73 -36.05 -5.63
CA SER A 284 8.05 -35.97 -4.20
C SER A 284 7.74 -34.59 -3.62
N ILE A 285 7.81 -33.53 -4.43
CA ILE A 285 7.54 -32.15 -4.01
C ILE A 285 6.03 -31.92 -3.83
N ASP A 286 5.20 -32.50 -4.69
CA ASP A 286 3.74 -32.38 -4.64
C ASP A 286 3.11 -33.32 -3.59
N ALA A 287 3.76 -34.43 -3.23
CA ALA A 287 3.30 -35.32 -2.16
C ALA A 287 3.43 -34.69 -0.76
N GLU A 288 4.56 -34.04 -0.47
CA GLU A 288 4.79 -33.32 0.80
C GLU A 288 3.79 -32.16 1.00
N ASP A 289 3.27 -31.56 -0.08
CA ASP A 289 2.23 -30.50 -0.02
C ASP A 289 0.89 -31.01 0.54
N VAL A 290 0.48 -32.19 0.10
CA VAL A 290 -0.78 -32.81 0.55
C VAL A 290 -0.69 -33.19 2.02
N GLU A 291 0.50 -33.59 2.48
CA GLU A 291 0.77 -33.97 3.86
C GLU A 291 0.88 -32.76 4.79
N GLU A 292 1.56 -31.69 4.35
CA GLU A 292 1.69 -30.43 5.09
C GLU A 292 0.33 -29.72 5.24
N ASN A 293 -0.52 -29.71 4.19
CA ASN A 293 -1.90 -29.22 4.29
C ASN A 293 -2.77 -30.06 5.24
N ARG A 294 -2.59 -31.39 5.29
CA ARG A 294 -3.30 -32.27 6.23
C ARG A 294 -2.91 -32.00 7.68
N SER A 295 -1.62 -31.80 7.95
CA SER A 295 -1.10 -31.51 9.29
C SER A 295 -1.53 -30.13 9.81
N GLN A 296 -1.55 -29.09 8.96
CA GLN A 296 -2.07 -27.76 9.32
C GLN A 296 -3.57 -27.80 9.65
N HIS A 297 -4.36 -28.58 8.91
CA HIS A 297 -5.80 -28.76 9.19
C HIS A 297 -6.06 -29.52 10.50
N GLN A 298 -5.20 -30.49 10.85
CA GLN A 298 -5.30 -31.22 12.11
C GLN A 298 -4.88 -30.35 13.31
N ASN A 299 -3.82 -29.56 13.19
CA ASN A 299 -3.39 -28.65 14.26
C ASN A 299 -4.41 -27.53 14.54
N TYR A 300 -5.05 -26.99 13.49
CA TYR A 300 -6.16 -26.04 13.66
C TYR A 300 -7.38 -26.66 14.35
N ARG A 301 -7.67 -27.94 14.08
CA ARG A 301 -8.77 -28.66 14.71
C ARG A 301 -8.52 -28.94 16.21
N LEU A 302 -7.27 -29.20 16.59
CA LEU A 302 -6.87 -29.41 17.97
C LEU A 302 -6.89 -28.10 18.78
N SER A 303 -6.42 -26.99 18.20
CA SER A 303 -6.42 -25.69 18.89
C SER A 303 -7.84 -25.17 19.17
N VAL A 304 -8.78 -25.39 18.25
CA VAL A 304 -10.20 -25.01 18.45
C VAL A 304 -10.87 -25.87 19.53
N GLN A 305 -10.44 -27.13 19.69
CA GLN A 305 -10.98 -28.03 20.71
C GLN A 305 -10.48 -27.70 22.12
N GLU A 306 -9.22 -27.26 22.26
CA GLU A 306 -8.68 -26.75 23.53
C GLU A 306 -9.33 -25.43 23.97
N GLU A 307 -9.66 -24.55 23.01
CA GLU A 307 -10.33 -23.27 23.27
C GLU A 307 -11.78 -23.47 23.74
N GLU A 308 -12.52 -24.45 23.18
CA GLU A 308 -13.86 -24.81 23.64
C GLU A 308 -13.88 -25.48 25.03
N GLU A 309 -12.85 -26.23 25.39
CA GLU A 309 -12.74 -26.83 26.74
C GLU A 309 -12.40 -25.79 27.81
N ALA A 310 -11.55 -24.81 27.49
CA ALA A 310 -11.24 -23.70 28.38
C ALA A 310 -12.48 -22.83 28.68
N ASP A 311 -13.33 -22.59 27.68
CA ASP A 311 -14.55 -21.79 27.85
C ASP A 311 -15.68 -22.52 28.61
N ARG A 312 -15.67 -23.86 28.59
CA ARG A 312 -16.57 -24.66 29.45
C ARG A 312 -16.15 -24.69 30.92
N GLN A 313 -14.86 -24.55 31.21
CA GLN A 313 -14.36 -24.50 32.59
C GLN A 313 -14.57 -23.13 33.25
N SER A 314 -14.51 -22.04 32.49
CA SER A 314 -14.70 -20.67 32.98
C SER A 314 -16.12 -20.39 33.51
N ARG A 315 -17.15 -21.04 32.92
CA ARG A 315 -18.56 -20.87 33.31
C ARG A 315 -18.97 -21.54 34.62
N LYS A 316 -18.14 -22.43 35.19
CA LYS A 316 -18.50 -23.18 36.41
C LYS A 316 -18.23 -22.44 37.73
N TYR A 317 -17.53 -21.31 37.72
CA TYR A 317 -17.13 -20.62 38.96
C TYR A 317 -17.66 -19.18 39.11
N GLY A 318 -18.52 -18.73 38.20
CA GLY A 318 -18.96 -17.33 38.10
C GLY A 318 -20.35 -17.01 38.64
N THR A 319 -20.80 -17.60 39.76
CA THR A 319 -22.08 -17.19 40.39
C THR A 319 -22.08 -17.47 41.89
N CYS A 320 -21.53 -16.56 42.70
CA CYS A 320 -21.99 -16.32 44.08
C CYS A 320 -21.42 -15.01 44.64
N THR A 321 -22.15 -13.92 44.47
CA THR A 321 -22.13 -12.79 45.43
C THR A 321 -23.56 -12.29 45.57
N VAL A 322 -24.27 -12.87 46.54
CA VAL A 322 -25.56 -12.36 47.04
C VAL A 322 -25.27 -11.34 48.12
N TRP A 323 -25.92 -10.19 47.97
CA TRP A 323 -25.98 -9.07 48.91
C TRP A 323 -26.50 -9.49 50.29
N LEU A 324 -25.97 -8.88 51.36
CA LEU A 324 -26.71 -8.70 52.62
C LEU A 324 -26.20 -7.45 53.36
N ILE A 325 -27.13 -6.48 53.43
CA ILE A 325 -27.40 -5.38 54.37
C ILE A 325 -26.30 -4.99 55.35
#